data_AF-B2AV62-F1
#
_entry.id   AF-B2AV62-F1
#
_cell.length_a   1.000
_cell.length_b   1.000
_cell.length_c   1.000
_cell.angle_alpha   90.00
_cell.angle_beta   90.00
_cell.angle_gamma   90.00
#
_symmetry.space_group_name_H-M   'P 1'
#
loop_
_entity.id
_entity.type
_entity.pdbx_description
1 polymer ?
#
loop_
_entity_poly.entity_id
_entity_poly.type
_entity_poly.pdbx_seq_one_letter_code
_entity_poly.pdbx_strand_id
1 'polypeptide(L)'
;MKVLTQAIFLAGASTLVDALPSAGLVSPRAPPAEFTANPNVGPGGTRWKDSPHFRIYGATDNAVADRTIAMLEAAYTCFVNDLGWRSPGLSYKQDHDNGPWHKLNVYQVETLPGAAANTPLDLNRGLSWLNVVKAWMAEPGVVVHEFGHALTYSAGWWIDQYRTGAWWETVANFVADTYLTSPHCAPARAKYNQPEANTIVELKKVIGDSYQVIVDGTVDTANHYQAFPFLTYLHSNPDQIQGLGTSIFPGVWTQYKRYSDETPLHVLERLIAPGGTKIQTVVAKYWARMAFVDINHPKAQAMWRSQRSQINYGNLDNQGNGRYRVKSARRPRYMGANITPLKTNGAVNVSVTVTISGAGKLTSFLAVRQTSGAVRYVELVNSSGNVSVGNGEEAMLVVVNTPANLVLFDPFKLTAETNTGVDYTVQISGATV
;
A
#
# COMPACT_ATOMS: atom_id res chain seq x y z
N MET A 1 64.44 21.73 40.18
CA MET A 1 63.14 21.06 40.44
C MET A 1 62.63 20.46 39.14
N LYS A 2 62.93 19.18 38.94
CA LYS A 2 62.39 18.29 37.90
C LYS A 2 62.21 16.94 38.57
N VAL A 3 61.00 16.41 38.44
CA VAL A 3 60.58 15.00 38.37
C VAL A 3 61.24 14.02 39.34
N LEU A 4 60.43 13.44 40.23
CA LEU A 4 60.53 12.01 40.50
C LEU A 4 59.14 11.39 40.68
N THR A 5 58.94 10.35 39.89
CA THR A 5 57.77 9.51 39.71
C THR A 5 57.58 8.57 40.89
N GLN A 6 56.34 8.35 41.35
CA GLN A 6 55.99 7.15 42.11
C GLN A 6 54.65 6.60 41.64
N ALA A 7 54.70 5.34 41.20
CA ALA A 7 53.61 4.55 40.68
C ALA A 7 52.76 3.98 41.83
N ILE A 8 51.44 4.04 41.69
CA ILE A 8 50.49 3.32 42.55
C ILE A 8 50.01 2.09 41.78
N PHE A 9 50.33 0.92 42.33
CA PHE A 9 49.73 -0.36 41.97
C PHE A 9 48.27 -0.38 42.45
N LEU A 10 47.33 -0.58 41.52
CA LEU A 10 45.97 -0.99 41.83
C LEU A 10 45.75 -2.37 41.22
N ALA A 11 45.53 -3.34 42.10
CA ALA A 11 45.26 -4.73 41.79
C ALA A 11 43.99 -4.86 40.94
N GLY A 12 44.09 -5.60 39.83
CA GLY A 12 42.94 -5.98 39.02
C GLY A 12 42.07 -6.99 39.76
N ALA A 13 40.86 -6.58 40.11
CA ALA A 13 39.79 -7.52 40.42
C ALA A 13 39.27 -8.10 39.10
N SER A 14 39.68 -9.33 38.79
CA SER A 14 39.08 -10.12 37.70
C SER A 14 37.72 -10.62 38.18
N THR A 15 36.64 -9.96 37.79
CA THR A 15 35.30 -10.54 37.90
C THR A 15 35.17 -11.60 36.82
N LEU A 16 35.24 -12.87 37.23
CA LEU A 16 34.72 -14.00 36.46
C LEU A 16 33.22 -13.75 36.25
N VAL A 17 32.87 -13.27 35.05
CA VAL A 17 31.50 -13.31 34.56
C VAL A 17 31.29 -14.74 34.07
N ASP A 18 30.61 -15.55 34.87
CA ASP A 18 30.09 -16.83 34.39
C ASP A 18 29.20 -16.55 33.18
N ALA A 19 29.68 -16.95 32.00
CA ALA A 19 28.89 -16.94 30.80
C ALA A 19 27.73 -17.92 31.00
N LEU A 20 26.53 -17.38 31.19
CA LEU A 20 25.30 -18.14 31.09
C LEU A 20 25.31 -18.88 29.74
N PRO A 21 24.96 -20.18 29.70
CA PRO A 21 24.88 -20.89 28.44
C PRO A 21 23.90 -20.15 27.54
N SER A 22 24.39 -19.70 26.39
CA SER A 22 23.56 -19.16 25.31
C SER A 22 22.54 -20.25 24.98
N ALA A 23 21.28 -20.02 25.37
CA ALA A 23 20.18 -20.87 24.95
C ALA A 23 20.25 -20.91 23.41
N GLY A 24 20.57 -22.08 22.87
CA GLY A 24 20.75 -22.26 21.44
C GLY A 24 19.54 -21.71 20.71
N LEU A 25 19.72 -20.61 19.98
CA LEU A 25 18.74 -20.12 19.03
C LEU A 25 18.57 -21.22 17.99
N VAL A 26 17.52 -22.03 18.13
CA VAL A 26 17.12 -23.00 17.14
C VAL A 26 16.91 -22.23 15.85
N SER A 27 17.79 -22.44 14.86
CA SER A 27 17.63 -21.81 13.56
C SER A 27 16.25 -22.15 13.02
N PRO A 28 15.49 -21.18 12.50
CA PRO A 28 14.17 -21.44 11.94
C PRO A 28 14.30 -22.52 10.85
N ARG A 29 13.47 -23.55 10.96
CA ARG A 29 13.45 -24.65 10.00
C ARG A 29 13.07 -24.09 8.63
N ALA A 30 13.88 -24.36 7.61
CA ALA A 30 13.57 -23.96 6.25
C ALA A 30 12.25 -24.61 5.78
N PRO A 31 11.40 -23.90 5.02
CA PRO A 31 10.18 -24.47 4.47
C PRO A 31 10.50 -25.69 3.59
N PRO A 32 9.71 -26.78 3.65
CA PRO A 32 9.92 -27.93 2.78
C PRO A 32 9.58 -27.57 1.33
N ALA A 33 10.20 -28.27 0.37
CA ALA A 33 9.91 -28.07 -1.06
C ALA A 33 8.46 -28.41 -1.43
N GLU A 34 7.82 -29.30 -0.66
CA GLU A 34 6.42 -29.71 -0.84
C GLU A 34 5.69 -29.55 0.49
N PHE A 35 4.60 -28.79 0.50
CA PHE A 35 3.80 -28.57 1.70
C PHE A 35 2.84 -29.73 1.95
N THR A 36 2.46 -29.92 3.22
CA THR A 36 1.56 -31.01 3.59
C THR A 36 0.13 -30.63 3.21
N ALA A 37 -0.57 -31.52 2.52
CA ALA A 37 -1.99 -31.30 2.24
C ALA A 37 -2.80 -31.18 3.54
N ASN A 38 -3.80 -30.29 3.56
CA ASN A 38 -4.69 -30.13 4.70
C ASN A 38 -6.16 -30.20 4.27
N PRO A 39 -6.71 -31.41 4.02
CA PRO A 39 -8.08 -31.56 3.52
C PRO A 39 -9.16 -31.13 4.53
N ASN A 40 -8.77 -30.81 5.77
CA ASN A 40 -9.69 -30.42 6.84
C ASN A 40 -9.90 -28.90 6.94
N VAL A 41 -9.32 -28.10 6.05
CA VAL A 41 -9.51 -26.65 5.96
C VAL A 41 -10.38 -26.33 4.74
N GLY A 42 -11.57 -25.76 4.98
CA GLY A 42 -12.59 -25.53 3.96
C GLY A 42 -13.51 -26.73 3.74
N PRO A 43 -14.30 -26.74 2.65
CA PRO A 43 -15.34 -27.75 2.41
C PRO A 43 -14.84 -29.19 2.15
N GLY A 44 -13.55 -29.37 1.84
CA GLY A 44 -12.98 -30.65 1.44
C GLY A 44 -13.42 -31.08 0.03
N GLY A 45 -13.20 -32.35 -0.30
CA GLY A 45 -13.55 -32.91 -1.60
C GLY A 45 -12.69 -34.11 -2.00
N THR A 46 -13.16 -34.88 -2.98
CA THR A 46 -12.48 -36.10 -3.47
C THR A 46 -11.75 -35.93 -4.79
N ARG A 47 -11.97 -34.81 -5.50
CA ARG A 47 -11.30 -34.45 -6.74
C ARG A 47 -10.45 -33.21 -6.54
N TRP A 48 -9.14 -33.37 -6.63
CA TRP A 48 -8.19 -32.27 -6.49
C TRP A 48 -6.97 -32.44 -7.39
N LYS A 49 -6.22 -31.35 -7.55
CA LYS A 49 -4.89 -31.32 -8.15
C LYS A 49 -3.94 -30.55 -7.23
N ASP A 50 -2.76 -31.10 -7.01
CA ASP A 50 -1.74 -30.52 -6.15
C ASP A 50 -0.63 -29.84 -6.95
N SER A 51 -0.05 -28.82 -6.33
CA SER A 51 1.25 -28.22 -6.63
C SER A 51 2.02 -28.05 -5.31
N PRO A 52 3.32 -27.73 -5.29
CA PRO A 52 4.11 -27.59 -4.07
C PRO A 52 3.41 -26.89 -2.89
N HIS A 53 2.80 -25.73 -3.15
CA HIS A 53 2.18 -24.90 -2.12
C HIS A 53 0.65 -24.89 -2.13
N PHE A 54 0.00 -25.44 -3.15
CA PHE A 54 -1.45 -25.30 -3.35
C PHE A 54 -2.14 -26.63 -3.62
N ARG A 55 -3.42 -26.70 -3.25
CA ARG A 55 -4.33 -27.77 -3.63
C ARG A 55 -5.60 -27.17 -4.24
N ILE A 56 -5.89 -27.52 -5.49
CA ILE A 56 -7.08 -27.05 -6.20
C ILE A 56 -8.15 -28.13 -6.18
N TYR A 57 -9.28 -27.87 -5.54
CA TYR A 57 -10.45 -28.73 -5.45
C TYR A 57 -11.49 -28.39 -6.52
N GLY A 58 -12.11 -29.42 -7.08
CA GLY A 58 -13.34 -29.28 -7.85
C GLY A 58 -13.19 -28.57 -9.20
N ALA A 59 -11.98 -28.20 -9.63
CA ALA A 59 -11.74 -27.56 -10.93
C ALA A 59 -12.46 -28.30 -12.07
N THR A 60 -13.01 -27.53 -13.02
CA THR A 60 -13.84 -28.06 -14.11
C THR A 60 -13.10 -29.10 -14.95
N ASP A 61 -11.81 -28.87 -15.19
CA ASP A 61 -10.89 -29.79 -15.85
C ASP A 61 -9.45 -29.54 -15.37
N ASN A 62 -8.53 -30.40 -15.82
CA ASN A 62 -7.11 -30.29 -15.48
C ASN A 62 -6.46 -29.00 -16.01
N ALA A 63 -6.90 -28.49 -17.16
CA ALA A 63 -6.31 -27.29 -17.76
C ALA A 63 -6.68 -26.03 -16.95
N VAL A 64 -7.90 -25.95 -16.41
CA VAL A 64 -8.28 -24.91 -15.45
C VAL A 64 -7.40 -25.01 -14.20
N ALA A 65 -7.29 -26.20 -13.61
CA ALA A 65 -6.45 -26.40 -12.42
C ALA A 65 -4.98 -26.03 -12.68
N ASP A 66 -4.43 -26.38 -13.84
CA ASP A 66 -3.05 -26.05 -14.24
C ASP A 66 -2.83 -24.55 -14.37
N ARG A 67 -3.77 -23.82 -14.98
CA ARG A 67 -3.69 -22.35 -15.06
C ARG A 67 -3.78 -21.72 -13.68
N THR A 68 -4.67 -22.21 -12.81
CA THR A 68 -4.79 -21.75 -11.42
C THR A 68 -3.50 -21.97 -10.63
N ILE A 69 -2.94 -23.17 -10.72
CA ILE A 69 -1.67 -23.53 -10.07
C ILE A 69 -0.54 -22.63 -10.57
N ALA A 70 -0.39 -22.46 -11.89
CA ALA A 70 0.73 -21.73 -12.46
C ALA A 70 0.76 -20.26 -11.99
N MET A 71 -0.42 -19.60 -11.92
CA MET A 71 -0.47 -18.23 -11.39
C MET A 71 -0.24 -18.15 -9.88
N LEU A 72 -0.75 -19.11 -9.11
CA LEU A 72 -0.58 -19.11 -7.65
C LEU A 72 0.86 -19.44 -7.24
N GLU A 73 1.53 -20.37 -7.92
CA GLU A 73 2.95 -20.67 -7.69
C GLU A 73 3.86 -19.51 -8.11
N ALA A 74 3.48 -18.76 -9.16
CA ALA A 74 4.14 -17.52 -9.53
C ALA A 74 3.95 -16.43 -8.47
N ALA A 75 2.71 -16.23 -7.99
CA ALA A 75 2.42 -15.27 -6.93
C ALA A 75 3.14 -15.64 -5.62
N TYR A 76 3.14 -16.91 -5.24
CA TYR A 76 3.88 -17.40 -4.08
C TYR A 76 5.38 -17.13 -4.22
N THR A 77 5.95 -17.44 -5.38
CA THR A 77 7.36 -17.17 -5.64
C THR A 77 7.67 -15.68 -5.49
N CYS A 78 6.87 -14.80 -6.10
CA CYS A 78 7.09 -13.36 -5.98
C CYS A 78 6.96 -12.88 -4.53
N PHE A 79 5.82 -13.12 -3.87
CA PHE A 79 5.56 -12.51 -2.57
C PHE A 79 6.30 -13.20 -1.44
N VAL A 80 6.25 -14.53 -1.37
CA VAL A 80 6.82 -15.28 -0.25
C VAL A 80 8.32 -15.46 -0.42
N ASN A 81 8.77 -15.97 -1.58
CA ASN A 81 10.18 -16.28 -1.75
C ASN A 81 11.03 -15.03 -2.04
N ASP A 82 10.59 -14.18 -2.96
CA ASP A 82 11.41 -13.05 -3.43
C ASP A 82 11.22 -11.79 -2.57
N LEU A 83 9.98 -11.50 -2.14
CA LEU A 83 9.66 -10.31 -1.33
C LEU A 83 9.58 -10.58 0.18
N GLY A 84 9.77 -11.83 0.62
CA GLY A 84 9.86 -12.18 2.04
C GLY A 84 8.55 -12.05 2.82
N TRP A 85 7.40 -12.18 2.15
CA TRP A 85 6.12 -12.23 2.83
C TRP A 85 5.97 -13.52 3.62
N ARG A 86 5.22 -13.47 4.72
CA ARG A 86 4.93 -14.69 5.48
C ARG A 86 4.11 -15.66 4.63
N SER A 87 4.47 -16.94 4.70
CA SER A 87 3.82 -17.97 3.90
C SER A 87 2.38 -18.22 4.37
N PRO A 88 1.39 -18.27 3.46
CA PRO A 88 0.01 -18.64 3.80
C PRO A 88 -0.15 -20.12 4.16
N GLY A 89 0.90 -20.93 3.97
CA GLY A 89 0.90 -22.31 4.46
C GLY A 89 1.15 -22.44 5.95
N LEU A 90 1.36 -21.33 6.65
CA LEU A 90 1.63 -21.30 8.08
C LEU A 90 0.43 -20.78 8.85
N SER A 91 0.08 -21.46 9.95
CA SER A 91 -1.00 -21.01 10.83
C SER A 91 -0.68 -19.62 11.38
N TYR A 92 -1.64 -18.69 11.41
CA TYR A 92 -1.41 -17.39 12.04
C TYR A 92 -1.29 -17.49 13.58
N LYS A 93 -1.66 -18.64 14.16
CA LYS A 93 -1.61 -18.89 15.60
C LYS A 93 -0.25 -19.33 16.11
N GLN A 94 0.70 -19.66 15.22
CA GLN A 94 2.02 -20.09 15.64
C GLN A 94 2.91 -18.88 15.95
N ASP A 95 3.70 -18.97 17.01
CA ASP A 95 4.62 -17.89 17.40
C ASP A 95 5.91 -17.87 16.55
N HIS A 96 6.18 -18.95 15.81
CA HIS A 96 7.40 -19.13 15.02
C HIS A 96 7.12 -19.72 13.65
N ASP A 97 7.85 -19.28 12.63
CA ASP A 97 7.70 -19.74 11.25
C ASP A 97 8.51 -21.01 10.95
N ASN A 98 8.37 -22.03 11.80
CA ASN A 98 9.08 -23.31 11.74
C ASN A 98 8.18 -24.51 11.40
N GLY A 99 6.95 -24.23 10.97
CA GLY A 99 5.97 -25.22 10.54
C GLY A 99 5.06 -25.74 11.66
N PRO A 100 4.14 -26.69 11.35
CA PRO A 100 4.00 -27.38 10.08
C PRO A 100 3.53 -26.47 8.93
N TRP A 101 4.00 -26.75 7.71
CA TRP A 101 3.56 -26.05 6.49
C TRP A 101 2.48 -26.84 5.77
N HIS A 102 1.38 -26.15 5.46
CA HIS A 102 0.21 -26.71 4.82
C HIS A 102 -0.03 -26.08 3.45
N LYS A 103 -0.49 -26.88 2.48
CA LYS A 103 -0.94 -26.33 1.20
C LYS A 103 -2.13 -25.38 1.43
N LEU A 104 -2.16 -24.26 0.71
CA LEU A 104 -3.35 -23.42 0.66
C LEU A 104 -4.39 -24.10 -0.26
N ASN A 105 -5.58 -24.34 0.29
CA ASN A 105 -6.67 -24.95 -0.47
C ASN A 105 -7.42 -23.89 -1.29
N VAL A 106 -7.74 -24.24 -2.54
CA VAL A 106 -8.56 -23.44 -3.46
C VAL A 106 -9.73 -24.28 -3.91
N TYR A 107 -10.95 -23.80 -3.70
CA TYR A 107 -12.18 -24.48 -4.05
C TYR A 107 -12.86 -23.78 -5.21
N GLN A 108 -13.04 -24.48 -6.32
CA GLN A 108 -13.98 -24.03 -7.34
C GLN A 108 -15.40 -24.16 -6.78
N VAL A 109 -16.15 -23.07 -6.79
CA VAL A 109 -17.57 -23.03 -6.41
C VAL A 109 -18.43 -22.57 -7.58
N GLU A 110 -19.72 -22.91 -7.57
CA GLU A 110 -20.63 -22.53 -8.66
C GLU A 110 -21.02 -21.04 -8.58
N THR A 111 -21.32 -20.55 -7.38
CA THR A 111 -21.77 -19.17 -7.16
C THR A 111 -21.34 -18.64 -5.81
N LEU A 112 -21.01 -17.35 -5.75
CA LEU A 112 -20.92 -16.55 -4.52
C LEU A 112 -21.77 -15.29 -4.72
N PRO A 113 -22.83 -15.06 -3.93
CA PRO A 113 -23.66 -13.88 -4.08
C PRO A 113 -22.83 -12.59 -3.97
N GLY A 114 -22.79 -11.80 -5.04
CA GLY A 114 -22.11 -10.51 -5.07
C GLY A 114 -20.58 -10.55 -5.14
N ALA A 115 -19.96 -11.72 -5.33
CA ALA A 115 -18.50 -11.84 -5.34
C ALA A 115 -17.99 -12.83 -6.40
N ALA A 116 -16.80 -12.56 -6.94
CA ALA A 116 -16.10 -13.47 -7.85
C ALA A 116 -15.37 -14.59 -7.08
N ALA A 117 -14.92 -14.28 -5.87
CA ALA A 117 -14.23 -15.16 -4.96
C ALA A 117 -14.36 -14.64 -3.52
N ASN A 118 -13.94 -15.44 -2.53
CA ASN A 118 -13.70 -14.97 -1.18
C ASN A 118 -12.62 -15.81 -0.49
N THR A 119 -12.07 -15.29 0.60
CA THR A 119 -11.04 -15.96 1.40
C THR A 119 -11.51 -16.18 2.84
N PRO A 120 -12.16 -17.30 3.16
CA PRO A 120 -12.51 -17.60 4.54
C PRO A 120 -11.32 -18.05 5.39
N LEU A 121 -11.54 -18.08 6.71
CA LEU A 121 -10.54 -18.44 7.72
C LEU A 121 -11.04 -19.56 8.63
N ASP A 122 -10.27 -20.64 8.79
CA ASP A 122 -10.51 -21.64 9.82
C ASP A 122 -9.93 -21.10 11.12
N LEU A 123 -10.79 -20.53 11.96
CA LEU A 123 -10.39 -19.94 13.24
C LEU A 123 -9.84 -20.94 14.25
N ASN A 124 -10.09 -22.25 14.08
CA ASN A 124 -9.52 -23.26 14.97
C ASN A 124 -8.09 -23.58 14.58
N ARG A 125 -7.84 -23.75 13.27
CA ARG A 125 -6.52 -24.10 12.73
C ARG A 125 -5.62 -22.91 12.45
N GLY A 126 -6.21 -21.72 12.33
CA GLY A 126 -5.53 -20.50 11.97
C GLY A 126 -5.05 -20.46 10.52
N LEU A 127 -5.76 -21.12 9.60
CA LEU A 127 -5.41 -21.23 8.19
C LEU A 127 -6.58 -20.76 7.32
N SER A 128 -6.29 -19.98 6.28
CA SER A 128 -7.28 -19.57 5.30
C SER A 128 -7.44 -20.59 4.18
N TRP A 129 -8.50 -20.42 3.38
CA TRP A 129 -8.66 -21.06 2.09
C TRP A 129 -9.34 -20.10 1.12
N LEU A 130 -9.36 -20.47 -0.15
CA LEU A 130 -9.91 -19.65 -1.23
C LEU A 130 -11.17 -20.34 -1.77
N ASN A 131 -12.29 -19.65 -1.89
CA ASN A 131 -13.39 -20.09 -2.77
C ASN A 131 -13.41 -19.19 -4.00
N VAL A 132 -13.43 -19.77 -5.19
CA VAL A 132 -13.40 -19.01 -6.44
C VAL A 132 -14.52 -19.51 -7.33
N VAL A 133 -15.38 -18.60 -7.79
CA VAL A 133 -16.47 -18.96 -8.71
C VAL A 133 -15.86 -19.46 -10.02
N LYS A 134 -16.42 -20.55 -10.56
CA LYS A 134 -15.93 -21.28 -11.73
C LYS A 134 -15.43 -20.40 -12.88
N ALA A 135 -16.15 -19.33 -13.22
CA ALA A 135 -15.79 -18.41 -14.31
C ALA A 135 -14.45 -17.67 -14.09
N TRP A 136 -14.00 -17.55 -12.83
CA TRP A 136 -12.84 -16.75 -12.42
C TRP A 136 -11.64 -17.58 -11.98
N MET A 137 -11.73 -18.91 -12.01
CA MET A 137 -10.65 -19.82 -11.59
C MET A 137 -9.31 -19.58 -12.29
N ALA A 138 -9.33 -19.02 -13.49
CA ALA A 138 -8.15 -18.71 -14.29
C ALA A 138 -7.93 -17.19 -14.48
N GLU A 139 -8.61 -16.34 -13.70
CA GLU A 139 -8.47 -14.89 -13.76
C GLU A 139 -7.47 -14.42 -12.70
N PRO A 140 -6.24 -14.01 -13.07
CA PRO A 140 -5.21 -13.66 -12.10
C PRO A 140 -5.57 -12.45 -11.25
N GLY A 141 -6.33 -11.48 -11.79
CA GLY A 141 -6.81 -10.35 -11.01
C GLY A 141 -7.69 -10.75 -9.83
N VAL A 142 -8.46 -11.85 -9.97
CA VAL A 142 -9.33 -12.37 -8.91
C VAL A 142 -8.56 -13.32 -8.00
N VAL A 143 -7.92 -14.34 -8.55
CA VAL A 143 -7.30 -15.40 -7.73
C VAL A 143 -6.11 -14.87 -6.92
N VAL A 144 -5.31 -13.96 -7.49
CA VAL A 144 -4.17 -13.39 -6.77
C VAL A 144 -4.59 -12.31 -5.77
N HIS A 145 -5.74 -11.64 -5.99
CA HIS A 145 -6.35 -10.78 -4.98
C HIS A 145 -6.68 -11.58 -3.72
N GLU A 146 -7.37 -12.71 -3.88
CA GLU A 146 -7.71 -13.59 -2.76
C GLU A 146 -6.47 -14.22 -2.10
N PHE A 147 -5.44 -14.54 -2.90
CA PHE A 147 -4.13 -14.91 -2.35
C PHE A 147 -3.54 -13.79 -1.47
N GLY A 148 -3.77 -12.52 -1.80
CA GLY A 148 -3.44 -11.37 -0.96
C GLY A 148 -4.15 -11.38 0.40
N HIS A 149 -5.42 -11.78 0.44
CA HIS A 149 -6.09 -12.02 1.72
C HIS A 149 -5.44 -13.18 2.48
N ALA A 150 -5.12 -14.30 1.83
CA ALA A 150 -4.45 -15.42 2.50
C ALA A 150 -3.08 -15.03 3.09
N LEU A 151 -2.31 -14.20 2.36
CA LEU A 151 -1.06 -13.62 2.85
C LEU A 151 -1.30 -12.76 4.12
N THR A 152 -2.28 -11.87 4.11
CA THR A 152 -2.58 -11.02 5.27
C THR A 152 -3.17 -11.79 6.45
N TYR A 153 -3.96 -12.85 6.23
CA TYR A 153 -4.37 -13.78 7.29
C TYR A 153 -3.17 -14.44 7.94
N SER A 154 -2.19 -14.86 7.13
CA SER A 154 -0.98 -15.48 7.67
C SER A 154 -0.17 -14.51 8.53
N ALA A 155 -0.19 -13.20 8.25
CA ALA A 155 0.48 -12.20 9.08
C ALA A 155 -0.09 -12.07 10.51
N GLY A 156 -1.26 -12.66 10.79
CA GLY A 156 -1.86 -12.83 12.12
C GLY A 156 -2.35 -11.53 12.75
N TRP A 157 -1.43 -10.73 13.29
CA TRP A 157 -1.76 -9.56 14.12
C TRP A 157 -2.40 -8.40 13.36
N TRP A 158 -2.33 -8.42 12.03
CA TRP A 158 -2.99 -7.47 11.16
C TRP A 158 -4.52 -7.67 11.12
N ILE A 159 -4.98 -8.93 11.02
CA ILE A 159 -6.40 -9.25 10.82
C ILE A 159 -7.22 -9.16 12.11
N ASP A 160 -6.61 -9.38 13.27
CA ASP A 160 -7.29 -9.30 14.58
C ASP A 160 -7.46 -7.85 15.07
N GLN A 161 -7.63 -6.91 14.15
CA GLN A 161 -7.78 -5.47 14.41
C GLN A 161 -8.96 -4.95 13.61
N TYR A 162 -9.89 -4.27 14.26
CA TYR A 162 -11.09 -3.79 13.59
C TYR A 162 -10.75 -2.66 12.59
N ARG A 163 -9.80 -1.78 12.95
CA ARG A 163 -9.39 -0.65 12.11
C ARG A 163 -8.56 -0.99 10.88
N THR A 164 -8.14 -2.24 10.71
CA THR A 164 -7.49 -2.70 9.49
C THR A 164 -8.50 -3.19 8.45
N GLY A 165 -9.77 -3.42 8.83
CA GLY A 165 -10.76 -4.10 7.99
C GLY A 165 -10.87 -3.55 6.57
N ALA A 166 -11.03 -2.24 6.37
CA ALA A 166 -11.11 -1.68 5.02
C ALA A 166 -9.79 -1.78 4.25
N TRP A 167 -8.66 -1.81 4.95
CA TRP A 167 -7.35 -1.97 4.32
C TRP A 167 -7.12 -3.38 3.77
N TRP A 168 -7.93 -4.37 4.14
CA TRP A 168 -7.78 -5.74 3.66
C TRP A 168 -7.95 -5.80 2.14
N GLU A 169 -8.99 -5.15 1.61
CA GLU A 169 -9.23 -5.03 0.16
C GLU A 169 -8.15 -4.20 -0.53
N THR A 170 -7.69 -3.13 0.14
CA THR A 170 -6.59 -2.30 -0.38
C THR A 170 -5.32 -3.12 -0.58
N VAL A 171 -4.97 -3.96 0.39
CA VAL A 171 -3.79 -4.83 0.32
C VAL A 171 -3.99 -5.95 -0.71
N ALA A 172 -5.17 -6.57 -0.77
CA ALA A 172 -5.47 -7.60 -1.76
C ALA A 172 -5.35 -7.07 -3.20
N ASN A 173 -5.89 -5.88 -3.49
CA ASN A 173 -5.70 -5.22 -4.79
C ASN A 173 -4.25 -4.80 -5.03
N PHE A 174 -3.51 -4.36 -4.02
CA PHE A 174 -2.07 -4.11 -4.16
C PHE A 174 -1.32 -5.38 -4.56
N VAL A 175 -1.61 -6.53 -3.93
CA VAL A 175 -0.99 -7.83 -4.23
C VAL A 175 -1.32 -8.25 -5.66
N ALA A 176 -2.59 -8.19 -6.07
CA ALA A 176 -3.00 -8.51 -7.43
C ALA A 176 -2.32 -7.61 -8.46
N ASP A 177 -2.39 -6.29 -8.30
CA ASP A 177 -1.83 -5.34 -9.26
C ASP A 177 -0.29 -5.45 -9.35
N THR A 178 0.38 -5.64 -8.21
CA THR A 178 1.82 -5.87 -8.15
C THR A 178 2.21 -7.16 -8.87
N TYR A 179 1.47 -8.26 -8.66
CA TYR A 179 1.67 -9.48 -9.42
C TYR A 179 1.48 -9.29 -10.92
N LEU A 180 0.46 -8.55 -11.33
CA LEU A 180 0.12 -8.37 -12.75
C LEU A 180 1.15 -7.50 -13.49
N THR A 181 1.72 -6.49 -12.80
CA THR A 181 2.37 -5.37 -13.49
C THR A 181 3.79 -5.08 -13.02
N SER A 182 4.19 -5.53 -11.83
CA SER A 182 5.49 -5.13 -11.26
C SER A 182 6.65 -5.88 -11.93
N PRO A 183 7.78 -5.19 -12.18
CA PRO A 183 9.05 -5.83 -12.52
C PRO A 183 9.54 -6.81 -11.45
N HIS A 184 9.20 -6.58 -10.17
CA HIS A 184 9.60 -7.48 -9.08
C HIS A 184 9.02 -8.89 -9.24
N CYS A 185 7.79 -9.01 -9.73
CA CYS A 185 7.17 -10.31 -9.98
C CYS A 185 7.47 -10.85 -11.40
N ALA A 186 8.20 -10.13 -12.25
CA ALA A 186 8.47 -10.56 -13.63
C ALA A 186 9.26 -11.89 -13.72
N PRO A 187 10.33 -12.12 -12.91
CA PRO A 187 11.03 -13.41 -12.91
C PRO A 187 10.12 -14.57 -12.48
N ALA A 188 9.30 -14.37 -11.45
CA ALA A 188 8.34 -15.37 -10.99
C ALA A 188 7.28 -15.67 -12.05
N ARG A 189 6.71 -14.64 -12.69
CA ARG A 189 5.77 -14.83 -13.81
C ARG A 189 6.41 -15.63 -14.96
N ALA A 190 7.63 -15.27 -15.37
CA ALA A 190 8.35 -15.95 -16.44
C ALA A 190 8.61 -17.44 -16.11
N LYS A 191 8.98 -17.77 -14.86
CA LYS A 191 9.22 -19.14 -14.39
C LYS A 191 8.01 -20.06 -14.59
N TYR A 192 6.79 -19.53 -14.47
CA TYR A 192 5.54 -20.30 -14.61
C TYR A 192 4.76 -19.93 -15.88
N ASN A 193 5.44 -19.35 -16.88
CA ASN A 193 4.86 -18.96 -18.17
C ASN A 193 3.61 -18.08 -18.05
N GLN A 194 3.60 -17.18 -17.06
CA GLN A 194 2.52 -16.23 -16.84
C GLN A 194 2.83 -14.91 -17.55
N PRO A 195 1.88 -14.32 -18.30
CA PRO A 195 2.10 -13.03 -18.94
C PRO A 195 2.03 -11.88 -17.93
N GLU A 196 2.70 -10.78 -18.26
CA GLU A 196 2.35 -9.49 -17.66
C GLU A 196 0.96 -9.05 -18.16
N ALA A 197 0.17 -8.41 -17.30
CA ALA A 197 -1.19 -7.98 -17.63
C ALA A 197 -1.37 -6.46 -17.48
N ASN A 198 -2.59 -5.97 -17.70
CA ASN A 198 -2.94 -4.58 -17.42
C ASN A 198 -3.09 -4.33 -15.92
N THR A 199 -2.86 -3.09 -15.50
CA THR A 199 -3.14 -2.65 -14.12
C THR A 199 -4.65 -2.64 -13.87
N ILE A 200 -5.04 -2.91 -12.62
CA ILE A 200 -6.42 -2.85 -12.14
C ILE A 200 -6.78 -1.49 -11.51
N VAL A 201 -5.89 -0.49 -11.61
CA VAL A 201 -6.13 0.82 -11.00
C VAL A 201 -7.31 1.54 -11.64
N GLU A 202 -8.14 2.16 -10.81
CA GLU A 202 -9.27 2.98 -11.25
C GLU A 202 -8.98 4.48 -11.08
N LEU A 203 -8.15 5.04 -11.97
CA LEU A 203 -7.64 6.41 -11.83
C LEU A 203 -8.72 7.49 -11.75
N LYS A 204 -9.87 7.27 -12.39
CA LYS A 204 -11.02 8.18 -12.29
C LYS A 204 -11.55 8.28 -10.86
N LYS A 205 -11.59 7.17 -10.11
CA LYS A 205 -11.96 7.17 -8.69
C LYS A 205 -10.83 7.72 -7.84
N VAL A 206 -9.61 7.19 -8.00
CA VAL A 206 -8.45 7.54 -7.16
C VAL A 206 -8.13 9.03 -7.20
N ILE A 207 -8.11 9.62 -8.40
CA ILE A 207 -7.79 11.04 -8.57
C ILE A 207 -9.05 11.90 -8.53
N GLY A 208 -10.14 11.44 -9.15
CA GLY A 208 -11.40 12.19 -9.19
C GLY A 208 -12.05 12.37 -7.83
N ASP A 209 -11.81 11.44 -6.90
CA ASP A 209 -12.29 11.48 -5.51
C ASP A 209 -11.15 11.59 -4.50
N SER A 210 -9.98 12.09 -4.90
CA SER A 210 -8.79 12.20 -4.04
C SER A 210 -9.03 12.96 -2.74
N TYR A 211 -10.10 13.78 -2.67
CA TYR A 211 -10.48 14.55 -1.50
C TYR A 211 -11.07 13.72 -0.36
N GLN A 212 -11.44 12.46 -0.62
CA GLN A 212 -11.93 11.52 0.39
C GLN A 212 -10.83 11.17 1.41
N VAL A 213 -11.20 10.46 2.48
CA VAL A 213 -10.22 9.89 3.40
C VAL A 213 -9.32 8.92 2.63
N ILE A 214 -8.01 8.87 2.96
CA ILE A 214 -7.01 8.06 2.23
C ILE A 214 -7.44 6.60 2.03
N VAL A 215 -8.14 6.03 3.01
CA VAL A 215 -8.86 4.76 2.92
C VAL A 215 -10.23 4.94 3.58
N ASP A 216 -11.28 4.72 2.80
CA ASP A 216 -12.69 4.92 3.16
C ASP A 216 -13.49 3.64 2.84
N GLY A 217 -14.08 3.07 3.90
CA GLY A 217 -14.95 1.91 3.88
C GLY A 217 -16.45 2.25 3.87
N THR A 218 -16.82 3.54 3.84
CA THR A 218 -18.22 3.98 3.90
C THR A 218 -19.02 3.40 2.72
N VAL A 219 -20.18 2.82 3.04
CA VAL A 219 -21.10 2.24 2.05
C VAL A 219 -21.41 3.25 0.94
N ASP A 220 -21.47 2.78 -0.30
CA ASP A 220 -21.74 3.53 -1.55
C ASP A 220 -20.71 4.58 -1.98
N THR A 221 -19.88 5.10 -1.08
CA THR A 221 -18.89 6.16 -1.41
C THR A 221 -17.44 5.74 -1.24
N ALA A 222 -17.21 4.54 -0.72
CA ALA A 222 -15.92 3.95 -0.42
C ALA A 222 -14.87 4.06 -1.54
N ASN A 223 -13.61 4.01 -1.12
CA ASN A 223 -12.46 3.90 -2.02
C ASN A 223 -11.46 2.80 -1.61
N HIS A 224 -11.79 1.98 -0.62
CA HIS A 224 -10.85 1.01 -0.05
C HIS A 224 -10.35 -0.05 -1.04
N TYR A 225 -11.13 -0.40 -2.07
CA TYR A 225 -10.63 -1.20 -3.19
C TYR A 225 -9.64 -0.42 -4.07
N GLN A 226 -9.86 0.89 -4.25
CA GLN A 226 -9.09 1.73 -5.18
C GLN A 226 -7.87 2.41 -4.54
N ALA A 227 -7.76 2.42 -3.20
CA ALA A 227 -6.71 3.14 -2.48
C ALA A 227 -5.30 2.53 -2.61
N PHE A 228 -5.16 1.37 -3.24
CA PHE A 228 -3.90 0.62 -3.33
C PHE A 228 -2.73 1.34 -4.01
N PRO A 229 -2.89 2.36 -4.89
CA PRO A 229 -1.74 3.10 -5.42
C PRO A 229 -0.89 3.77 -4.33
N PHE A 230 -1.47 4.07 -3.16
CA PHE A 230 -0.69 4.50 -2.00
C PHE A 230 0.29 3.40 -1.57
N LEU A 231 -0.16 2.16 -1.49
CA LEU A 231 0.67 0.99 -1.18
C LEU A 231 1.74 0.75 -2.24
N THR A 232 1.43 0.94 -3.52
CA THR A 232 2.41 0.93 -4.62
C THR A 232 3.49 2.00 -4.44
N TYR A 233 3.12 3.22 -4.08
CA TYR A 233 4.08 4.29 -3.82
C TYR A 233 5.00 3.95 -2.64
N LEU A 234 4.44 3.42 -1.54
CA LEU A 234 5.22 2.99 -0.38
C LEU A 234 6.21 1.86 -0.74
N HIS A 235 5.77 0.90 -1.55
CA HIS A 235 6.58 -0.24 -1.98
C HIS A 235 7.70 0.15 -2.95
N SER A 236 7.37 0.98 -3.95
CA SER A 236 8.32 1.39 -4.99
C SER A 236 9.27 2.50 -4.55
N ASN A 237 8.89 3.24 -3.51
CA ASN A 237 9.68 4.28 -2.85
C ASN A 237 10.42 5.24 -3.83
N PRO A 238 9.71 5.91 -4.77
CA PRO A 238 10.33 6.77 -5.77
C PRO A 238 11.03 7.99 -5.15
N ASP A 239 10.71 8.33 -3.90
CA ASP A 239 11.30 9.43 -3.13
C ASP A 239 12.46 8.99 -2.23
N GLN A 240 12.84 7.70 -2.26
CA GLN A 240 13.97 7.15 -1.48
C GLN A 240 13.86 7.44 0.03
N ILE A 241 12.64 7.45 0.55
CA ILE A 241 12.38 7.70 1.97
C ILE A 241 12.86 6.48 2.76
N GLN A 242 13.74 6.73 3.73
CA GLN A 242 14.26 5.67 4.60
C GLN A 242 13.11 4.95 5.33
N GLY A 243 13.15 3.62 5.33
CA GLY A 243 12.12 2.76 5.92
C GLY A 243 11.00 2.33 4.95
N LEU A 244 10.91 2.94 3.76
CA LEU A 244 10.03 2.49 2.68
C LEU A 244 10.77 1.56 1.70
N GLY A 245 10.05 0.86 0.82
CA GLY A 245 10.62 -0.08 -0.16
C GLY A 245 9.97 -1.46 -0.11
N THR A 246 10.63 -2.46 -0.70
CA THR A 246 10.11 -3.83 -0.79
C THR A 246 9.88 -4.51 0.55
N SER A 247 10.62 -4.11 1.58
CA SER A 247 10.49 -4.63 2.95
C SER A 247 9.33 -4.03 3.76
N ILE A 248 8.60 -3.04 3.21
CA ILE A 248 7.59 -2.34 3.98
C ILE A 248 6.48 -3.25 4.48
N PHE A 249 5.98 -4.14 3.64
CA PHE A 249 4.85 -4.99 4.00
C PHE A 249 5.23 -6.10 4.99
N PRO A 250 6.35 -6.83 4.80
CA PRO A 250 6.94 -7.65 5.87
C PRO A 250 7.16 -6.87 7.18
N GLY A 251 7.65 -5.64 7.08
CA GLY A 251 7.87 -4.75 8.22
C GLY A 251 6.59 -4.33 8.93
N VAL A 252 5.52 -4.01 8.18
CA VAL A 252 4.22 -3.61 8.71
C VAL A 252 3.67 -4.75 9.56
N TRP A 253 3.60 -5.97 9.02
CA TRP A 253 3.01 -7.09 9.77
C TRP A 253 3.78 -7.47 11.02
N THR A 254 5.11 -7.44 10.95
CA THR A 254 5.96 -7.79 12.11
C THR A 254 5.95 -6.73 13.21
N GLN A 255 5.58 -5.48 12.89
CA GLN A 255 5.51 -4.38 13.85
C GLN A 255 4.10 -4.06 14.34
N TYR A 256 3.10 -4.81 13.89
CA TYR A 256 1.76 -4.73 14.46
C TYR A 256 1.77 -5.24 15.89
N LYS A 257 1.39 -4.36 16.82
CA LYS A 257 1.22 -4.73 18.22
C LYS A 257 -0.09 -5.50 18.36
N ARG A 258 -0.03 -6.67 19.00
CA ARG A 258 -1.20 -7.49 19.33
C ARG A 258 -2.21 -6.65 20.14
N TYR A 259 -3.48 -6.72 19.76
CA TYR A 259 -4.59 -5.99 20.40
C TYR A 259 -4.46 -4.46 20.47
N SER A 260 -3.68 -3.85 19.58
CA SER A 260 -3.49 -2.39 19.58
C SER A 260 -4.62 -1.61 18.93
N ASP A 261 -5.40 -2.25 18.06
CA ASP A 261 -6.40 -1.66 17.17
C ASP A 261 -5.86 -0.40 16.45
N GLU A 262 -4.57 -0.41 16.11
CA GLU A 262 -3.92 0.69 15.39
C GLU A 262 -4.27 0.65 13.89
N THR A 263 -4.36 1.82 13.27
CA THR A 263 -4.46 1.88 11.80
C THR A 263 -3.08 1.59 11.16
N PRO A 264 -3.03 1.13 9.90
CA PRO A 264 -1.77 0.87 9.19
C PRO A 264 -0.84 2.08 9.15
N LEU A 265 -1.39 3.29 9.17
CA LEU A 265 -0.64 4.54 9.22
C LEU A 265 0.20 4.69 10.48
N HIS A 266 -0.25 4.16 11.63
CA HIS A 266 0.52 4.23 12.89
C HIS A 266 1.71 3.28 12.88
N VAL A 267 1.56 2.12 12.24
CA VAL A 267 2.66 1.17 12.07
C VAL A 267 3.67 1.70 11.05
N LEU A 268 3.16 2.27 9.96
CA LEU A 268 3.99 2.95 8.96
C LEU A 268 4.79 4.11 9.56
N GLU A 269 4.19 4.96 10.40
CA GLU A 269 4.90 6.03 11.13
C GLU A 269 6.10 5.47 11.91
N ARG A 270 5.93 4.34 12.61
CA ARG A 270 7.05 3.71 13.35
C ARG A 270 8.16 3.20 12.44
N LEU A 271 7.82 2.65 11.27
CA LEU A 271 8.79 2.14 10.30
C LEU A 271 9.67 3.24 9.72
N ILE A 272 9.11 4.42 9.49
CA ILE A 272 9.80 5.56 8.87
C ILE A 272 10.42 6.52 9.89
N ALA A 273 10.00 6.48 11.15
CA ALA A 273 10.50 7.33 12.23
C ALA A 273 12.04 7.36 12.36
N PRO A 274 12.79 6.25 12.18
CA PRO A 274 14.26 6.28 12.22
C PRO A 274 14.89 7.20 11.17
N GLY A 275 14.20 7.45 10.04
CA GLY A 275 14.61 8.39 9.00
C GLY A 275 14.15 9.84 9.24
N GLY A 276 13.54 10.13 10.39
CA GLY A 276 13.06 11.47 10.75
C GLY A 276 11.88 11.98 9.91
N THR A 277 11.27 11.13 9.08
CA THR A 277 10.13 11.48 8.23
C THR A 277 8.82 11.10 8.92
N LYS A 278 7.81 11.96 8.82
CA LYS A 278 6.44 11.67 9.30
C LYS A 278 5.58 11.12 8.17
N ILE A 279 4.59 10.30 8.50
CA ILE A 279 3.66 9.68 7.56
C ILE A 279 2.83 10.72 6.83
N GLN A 280 2.55 11.86 7.45
CA GLN A 280 1.92 13.01 6.78
C GLN A 280 2.76 13.49 5.60
N THR A 281 4.08 13.56 5.75
CA THR A 281 5.00 13.93 4.66
C THR A 281 5.00 12.88 3.55
N VAL A 282 4.95 11.60 3.92
CA VAL A 282 4.87 10.48 2.96
C VAL A 282 3.57 10.54 2.15
N VAL A 283 2.43 10.74 2.80
CA VAL A 283 1.12 10.92 2.16
C VAL A 283 1.10 12.15 1.27
N ALA A 284 1.69 13.26 1.71
CA ALA A 284 1.75 14.48 0.92
C ALA A 284 2.57 14.29 -0.37
N LYS A 285 3.72 13.61 -0.28
CA LYS A 285 4.54 13.23 -1.43
C LYS A 285 3.85 12.24 -2.35
N TYR A 286 3.14 11.24 -1.81
CA TYR A 286 2.30 10.33 -2.59
C TYR A 286 1.31 11.12 -3.46
N TRP A 287 0.53 12.03 -2.86
CA TRP A 287 -0.42 12.82 -3.64
C TRP A 287 0.25 13.78 -4.63
N ALA A 288 1.44 14.30 -4.31
CA ALA A 288 2.23 15.08 -5.26
C ALA A 288 2.59 14.24 -6.50
N ARG A 289 3.06 13.01 -6.31
CA ARG A 289 3.36 12.05 -7.40
C ARG A 289 2.12 11.67 -8.19
N MET A 290 0.98 11.54 -7.53
CA MET A 290 -0.30 11.25 -8.19
C MET A 290 -0.80 12.35 -9.13
N ALA A 291 -0.21 13.57 -9.11
CA ALA A 291 -0.48 14.59 -10.11
C ALA A 291 -0.18 14.11 -11.55
N PHE A 292 0.87 13.31 -11.70
CA PHE A 292 1.28 12.73 -12.99
C PHE A 292 1.38 11.20 -12.97
N VAL A 293 0.91 10.58 -11.87
CA VAL A 293 0.92 9.12 -11.62
C VAL A 293 2.32 8.52 -11.84
N ASP A 294 3.36 9.23 -11.42
CA ASP A 294 4.77 8.81 -11.53
C ASP A 294 5.25 8.06 -10.27
N ILE A 295 4.38 7.23 -9.70
CA ILE A 295 4.64 6.42 -8.51
C ILE A 295 5.45 5.13 -8.82
N ASN A 296 6.36 5.19 -9.80
CA ASN A 296 7.07 4.03 -10.35
C ASN A 296 6.14 2.88 -10.83
N HIS A 297 4.98 3.25 -11.40
CA HIS A 297 4.03 2.31 -11.99
C HIS A 297 3.77 2.65 -13.47
N PRO A 298 4.58 2.10 -14.42
CA PRO A 298 4.51 2.50 -15.83
C PRO A 298 3.15 2.28 -16.49
N LYS A 299 2.42 1.21 -16.12
CA LYS A 299 1.08 0.93 -16.68
C LYS A 299 0.02 1.88 -16.15
N ALA A 300 0.04 2.20 -14.85
CA ALA A 300 -0.83 3.23 -14.29
C ALA A 300 -0.52 4.60 -14.90
N GLN A 301 0.75 4.93 -15.10
CA GLN A 301 1.13 6.19 -15.76
C GLN A 301 0.67 6.25 -17.22
N ALA A 302 0.77 5.15 -17.97
CA ALA A 302 0.24 5.06 -19.32
C ALA A 302 -1.29 5.20 -19.35
N MET A 303 -1.99 4.56 -18.42
CA MET A 303 -3.43 4.70 -18.26
C MET A 303 -3.81 6.15 -17.95
N TRP A 304 -3.10 6.83 -17.05
CA TRP A 304 -3.31 8.25 -16.74
C TRP A 304 -3.19 9.12 -17.99
N ARG A 305 -2.13 8.93 -18.80
CA ARG A 305 -1.96 9.69 -20.04
C ARG A 305 -3.16 9.55 -20.98
N SER A 306 -3.75 8.36 -21.05
CA SER A 306 -4.93 8.09 -21.89
C SER A 306 -6.26 8.61 -21.31
N GLN A 307 -6.37 8.68 -19.97
CA GLN A 307 -7.63 8.98 -19.28
C GLN A 307 -7.70 10.37 -18.68
N ARG A 308 -6.60 11.13 -18.60
CA ARG A 308 -6.51 12.41 -17.86
C ARG A 308 -7.55 13.45 -18.27
N SER A 309 -8.05 13.46 -19.50
CA SER A 309 -9.13 14.36 -19.92
C SER A 309 -10.51 13.98 -19.37
N GLN A 310 -10.67 12.75 -18.88
CA GLN A 310 -11.91 12.19 -18.33
C GLN A 310 -11.92 12.17 -16.80
N ILE A 311 -10.83 12.61 -16.14
CA ILE A 311 -10.73 12.66 -14.69
C ILE A 311 -11.32 13.98 -14.18
N ASN A 312 -12.12 13.90 -13.11
CA ASN A 312 -12.71 15.08 -12.50
C ASN A 312 -11.69 15.83 -11.62
N TYR A 313 -11.11 16.89 -12.18
CA TYR A 313 -10.21 17.81 -11.47
C TYR A 313 -10.90 19.06 -10.91
N GLY A 314 -12.24 19.12 -10.96
CA GLY A 314 -13.01 20.32 -10.62
C GLY A 314 -13.10 20.58 -9.11
N ASN A 315 -11.98 20.84 -8.45
CA ASN A 315 -11.87 21.02 -6.99
C ASN A 315 -12.17 22.45 -6.51
N LEU A 316 -11.98 23.45 -7.36
CA LEU A 316 -12.00 24.86 -6.97
C LEU A 316 -13.10 25.66 -7.70
N ASP A 317 -13.64 26.67 -7.02
CA ASP A 317 -14.53 27.70 -7.56
C ASP A 317 -13.74 29.01 -7.75
N ASN A 318 -13.83 29.60 -8.94
CA ASN A 318 -13.19 30.88 -9.24
C ASN A 318 -13.88 32.03 -8.48
N GLN A 319 -13.10 32.86 -7.80
CA GLN A 319 -13.55 34.04 -7.05
C GLN A 319 -13.10 35.36 -7.70
N GLY A 320 -12.49 35.30 -8.88
CA GLY A 320 -11.93 36.44 -9.61
C GLY A 320 -10.50 36.78 -9.19
N ASN A 321 -9.79 37.55 -10.02
CA ASN A 321 -8.45 38.08 -9.73
C ASN A 321 -7.41 37.03 -9.31
N GLY A 322 -7.44 35.85 -9.94
CA GLY A 322 -6.55 34.73 -9.62
C GLY A 322 -6.82 34.06 -8.27
N ARG A 323 -7.92 34.42 -7.60
CA ARG A 323 -8.35 33.79 -6.34
C ARG A 323 -9.34 32.68 -6.61
N TYR A 324 -9.16 31.56 -5.94
CA TYR A 324 -10.07 30.42 -6.01
C TYR A 324 -10.36 29.90 -4.59
N ARG A 325 -11.54 29.32 -4.39
CA ARG A 325 -11.94 28.66 -3.13
C ARG A 325 -12.16 27.18 -3.40
N VAL A 326 -11.79 26.31 -2.47
CA VAL A 326 -12.17 24.90 -2.56
C VAL A 326 -13.69 24.73 -2.52
N LYS A 327 -14.22 23.84 -3.35
CA LYS A 327 -15.64 23.48 -3.31
C LYS A 327 -15.95 22.79 -2.00
N SER A 328 -17.05 23.17 -1.36
CA SER A 328 -17.45 22.62 -0.05
C SER A 328 -17.49 21.09 -0.02
N ALA A 329 -17.99 20.46 -1.10
CA ALA A 329 -18.10 18.99 -1.22
C ALA A 329 -16.77 18.28 -1.52
N ARG A 330 -15.71 19.03 -1.89
CA ARG A 330 -14.40 18.49 -2.30
C ARG A 330 -13.26 18.94 -1.40
N ARG A 331 -13.58 19.50 -0.23
CA ARG A 331 -12.58 19.81 0.81
C ARG A 331 -11.82 18.54 1.18
N PRO A 332 -10.47 18.55 1.18
CA PRO A 332 -9.68 17.37 1.47
C PRO A 332 -9.92 16.91 2.91
N ARG A 333 -10.46 15.69 3.06
CA ARG A 333 -10.68 15.00 4.32
C ARG A 333 -9.37 14.38 4.82
N TYR A 334 -9.41 13.60 5.89
CA TYR A 334 -8.21 13.04 6.52
C TYR A 334 -7.27 12.36 5.51
N MET A 335 -6.08 12.95 5.32
CA MET A 335 -5.07 12.47 4.37
C MET A 335 -5.52 12.42 2.89
N GLY A 336 -6.63 13.07 2.57
CA GLY A 336 -7.08 13.33 1.21
C GLY A 336 -6.40 14.56 0.60
N ALA A 337 -6.59 14.74 -0.69
CA ALA A 337 -5.99 15.81 -1.48
C ALA A 337 -6.92 16.39 -2.54
N ASN A 338 -6.59 17.59 -3.00
CA ASN A 338 -7.06 18.15 -4.25
C ASN A 338 -5.90 18.25 -5.23
N ILE A 339 -6.06 17.70 -6.43
CA ILE A 339 -5.12 17.83 -7.55
C ILE A 339 -5.77 18.75 -8.59
N THR A 340 -5.10 19.84 -8.96
CA THR A 340 -5.67 20.89 -9.81
C THR A 340 -4.70 21.20 -10.95
N PRO A 341 -4.99 20.79 -12.19
CA PRO A 341 -4.22 21.20 -13.36
C PRO A 341 -4.21 22.72 -13.50
N LEU A 342 -3.06 23.29 -13.87
CA LEU A 342 -2.90 24.71 -14.09
C LEU A 342 -2.67 24.97 -15.58
N LYS A 343 -3.31 26.01 -16.10
CA LYS A 343 -3.16 26.50 -17.47
C LYS A 343 -2.21 27.69 -17.47
N THR A 344 -1.14 27.57 -18.25
CA THR A 344 -0.14 28.63 -18.47
C THR A 344 -0.15 29.07 -19.94
N ASN A 345 0.31 30.30 -20.19
CA ASN A 345 0.49 30.82 -21.55
C ASN A 345 1.99 30.96 -21.83
N GLY A 346 2.58 29.93 -22.43
CA GLY A 346 4.03 29.87 -22.67
C GLY A 346 4.84 29.76 -21.38
N ALA A 347 6.12 30.11 -21.47
CA ALA A 347 7.03 30.11 -20.35
C ALA A 347 6.68 31.22 -19.35
N VAL A 348 6.45 30.88 -18.09
CA VAL A 348 5.95 31.80 -17.07
C VAL A 348 6.37 31.35 -15.67
N ASN A 349 6.50 32.30 -14.74
CA ASN A 349 6.61 31.96 -13.32
C ASN A 349 5.22 31.86 -12.69
N VAL A 350 4.89 30.69 -12.16
CA VAL A 350 3.63 30.46 -11.46
C VAL A 350 3.86 30.61 -9.96
N SER A 351 3.12 31.52 -9.32
CA SER A 351 3.17 31.71 -7.86
C SER A 351 1.84 31.32 -7.25
N VAL A 352 1.89 30.62 -6.12
CA VAL A 352 0.71 30.17 -5.38
C VAL A 352 0.87 30.49 -3.91
N THR A 353 -0.20 31.01 -3.31
CA THR A 353 -0.38 31.08 -1.85
C THR A 353 -1.67 30.36 -1.48
N VAL A 354 -1.60 29.45 -0.53
CA VAL A 354 -2.73 28.71 0.05
C VAL A 354 -3.06 29.32 1.40
N THR A 355 -4.35 29.58 1.66
CA THR A 355 -4.83 30.14 2.93
C THR A 355 -5.94 29.27 3.48
N ILE A 356 -5.68 28.64 4.62
CA ILE A 356 -6.64 27.81 5.35
C ILE A 356 -7.71 28.72 5.97
N SER A 357 -8.97 28.34 5.80
CA SER A 357 -10.11 28.97 6.47
C SER A 357 -10.53 28.10 7.66
N GLY A 358 -10.09 28.46 8.87
CA GLY A 358 -10.43 27.74 10.10
C GLY A 358 -9.35 26.76 10.56
N ALA A 359 -9.77 25.64 11.15
CA ALA A 359 -8.86 24.63 11.70
C ALA A 359 -8.40 23.64 10.62
N GLY A 360 -7.18 23.15 10.75
CA GLY A 360 -6.59 22.14 9.86
C GLY A 360 -5.11 22.42 9.58
N LYS A 361 -4.47 21.47 8.90
CA LYS A 361 -3.13 21.63 8.35
C LYS A 361 -3.11 21.13 6.92
N LEU A 362 -2.51 21.91 6.04
CA LEU A 362 -2.34 21.55 4.63
C LEU A 362 -0.86 21.53 4.30
N THR A 363 -0.46 20.54 3.51
CA THR A 363 0.81 20.52 2.78
C THR A 363 0.50 20.66 1.31
N SER A 364 1.21 21.52 0.60
CA SER A 364 0.90 21.82 -0.81
C SER A 364 2.15 21.78 -1.68
N PHE A 365 1.97 21.38 -2.93
CA PHE A 365 3.03 21.29 -3.93
C PHE A 365 2.60 21.91 -5.25
N LEU A 366 3.57 22.51 -5.94
CA LEU A 366 3.52 22.65 -7.39
C LEU A 366 4.30 21.49 -8.01
N ALA A 367 3.61 20.61 -8.70
CA ALA A 367 4.19 19.55 -9.50
C ALA A 367 4.33 20.04 -10.95
N VAL A 368 5.54 19.98 -11.51
CA VAL A 368 5.78 20.40 -12.91
C VAL A 368 6.42 19.26 -13.70
N ARG A 369 5.72 18.81 -14.74
CA ARG A 369 6.16 17.77 -15.66
C ARG A 369 6.80 18.39 -16.89
N GLN A 370 8.05 18.01 -17.12
CA GLN A 370 8.82 18.37 -18.30
C GLN A 370 8.31 17.63 -19.55
N THR A 371 8.66 18.13 -20.73
CA THR A 371 8.38 17.44 -22.01
C THR A 371 9.08 16.08 -22.11
N SER A 372 10.22 15.91 -21.43
CA SER A 372 10.92 14.63 -21.27
C SER A 372 10.13 13.60 -20.43
N GLY A 373 9.13 14.05 -19.69
CA GLY A 373 8.35 13.24 -18.74
C GLY A 373 8.87 13.29 -17.30
N ALA A 374 10.06 13.84 -17.05
CA ALA A 374 10.56 14.05 -15.68
C ALA A 374 9.66 15.04 -14.93
N VAL A 375 9.47 14.83 -13.63
CA VAL A 375 8.62 15.68 -12.80
C VAL A 375 9.44 16.27 -11.66
N ARG A 376 9.27 17.57 -11.42
CA ARG A 376 9.81 18.27 -10.25
C ARG A 376 8.69 18.68 -9.31
N TYR A 377 8.96 18.62 -8.02
CA TYR A 377 8.02 18.93 -6.96
C TYR A 377 8.54 20.08 -6.12
N VAL A 378 7.79 21.18 -6.09
CA VAL A 378 8.10 22.35 -5.26
C VAL A 378 7.11 22.42 -4.12
N GLU A 379 7.55 22.15 -2.90
CA GLU A 379 6.73 22.34 -1.71
C GLU A 379 6.48 23.83 -1.46
N LEU A 380 5.23 24.20 -1.16
CA LEU A 380 4.85 25.56 -0.80
C LEU A 380 5.11 25.77 0.70
N VAL A 381 6.37 26.05 1.04
CA VAL A 381 6.80 26.31 2.42
C VAL A 381 6.01 27.47 3.00
N ASN A 382 5.48 27.32 4.22
CA ASN A 382 4.58 28.30 4.84
C ASN A 382 3.35 28.63 3.97
N SER A 383 2.86 27.64 3.21
CA SER A 383 1.72 27.77 2.30
C SER A 383 1.91 28.77 1.16
N SER A 384 3.16 29.10 0.78
CA SER A 384 3.44 29.95 -0.37
C SER A 384 4.69 29.50 -1.12
N GLY A 385 4.72 29.72 -2.42
CA GLY A 385 5.87 29.38 -3.26
C GLY A 385 5.64 29.72 -4.71
N ASN A 386 6.69 29.52 -5.52
CA ASN A 386 6.62 29.72 -6.95
C ASN A 386 7.51 28.71 -7.69
N VAL A 387 7.20 28.51 -8.96
CA VAL A 387 7.98 27.65 -9.86
C VAL A 387 7.95 28.24 -11.27
N SER A 388 9.08 28.22 -11.94
CA SER A 388 9.12 28.50 -13.37
C SER A 388 8.53 27.32 -14.14
N VAL A 389 7.62 27.58 -15.06
CA VAL A 389 7.05 26.63 -16.00
C VAL A 389 7.52 27.04 -17.39
N GLY A 390 8.26 26.16 -18.06
CA GLY A 390 8.77 26.37 -19.40
C GLY A 390 7.73 26.10 -20.49
N ASN A 391 8.10 26.39 -21.74
CA ASN A 391 7.25 26.10 -22.90
C ASN A 391 6.99 24.59 -23.01
N GLY A 392 5.71 24.22 -23.07
CA GLY A 392 5.27 22.82 -23.22
C GLY A 392 5.34 21.99 -21.94
N GLU A 393 5.75 22.56 -20.82
CA GLU A 393 5.66 21.90 -19.51
C GLU A 393 4.25 21.99 -18.94
N GLU A 394 3.90 21.03 -18.09
CA GLU A 394 2.59 20.94 -17.47
C GLU A 394 2.72 21.15 -15.97
N ALA A 395 1.87 21.98 -15.37
CA ALA A 395 1.87 22.23 -13.93
C ALA A 395 0.56 21.78 -13.28
N MET A 396 0.65 21.23 -12.07
CA MET A 396 -0.50 20.94 -11.22
C MET A 396 -0.25 21.45 -9.80
N LEU A 397 -1.26 22.08 -9.21
CA LEU A 397 -1.31 22.37 -7.79
C LEU A 397 -1.89 21.16 -7.05
N VAL A 398 -1.17 20.67 -6.05
CA VAL A 398 -1.62 19.61 -5.14
C VAL A 398 -1.75 20.18 -3.74
N VAL A 399 -2.90 20.00 -3.10
CA VAL A 399 -3.18 20.47 -1.72
C VAL A 399 -3.68 19.28 -0.91
N VAL A 400 -2.96 18.92 0.16
CA VAL A 400 -3.18 17.69 0.93
C VAL A 400 -3.49 18.04 2.38
N ASN A 401 -4.51 17.40 2.96
CA ASN A 401 -4.80 17.53 4.39
C ASN A 401 -3.85 16.64 5.22
N THR A 402 -2.93 17.28 5.93
CA THR A 402 -1.84 16.67 6.68
C THR A 402 -1.93 17.02 8.16
N PRO A 403 -2.91 16.46 8.89
CA PRO A 403 -3.13 16.80 10.30
C PRO A 403 -1.89 16.48 11.14
N ALA A 404 -1.62 17.32 12.14
CA ALA A 404 -0.38 17.25 12.93
C ALA A 404 -0.14 15.88 13.60
N ASN A 405 -1.23 15.21 13.96
CA ASN A 405 -1.24 13.93 14.64
C ASN A 405 -2.02 12.92 13.81
N LEU A 406 -1.67 11.65 13.98
CA LEU A 406 -2.49 10.56 13.47
C LEU A 406 -3.77 10.41 14.29
N VAL A 407 -4.82 9.95 13.62
CA VAL A 407 -6.12 9.68 14.23
C VAL A 407 -6.34 8.18 14.16
N LEU A 408 -6.70 7.57 15.30
CA LEU A 408 -7.20 6.21 15.33
C LEU A 408 -8.64 6.22 14.82
N PHE A 409 -8.81 5.91 13.54
CA PHE A 409 -10.12 5.96 12.87
C PHE A 409 -10.55 4.59 12.37
N ASP A 410 -11.85 4.34 12.40
CA ASP A 410 -12.47 3.17 11.78
C ASP A 410 -12.86 3.58 10.36
N PRO A 411 -12.24 2.99 9.32
CA PRO A 411 -12.57 3.34 7.94
C PRO A 411 -14.03 3.04 7.55
N PHE A 412 -14.72 2.13 8.24
CA PHE A 412 -16.14 1.82 8.01
C PHE A 412 -17.09 2.74 8.78
N LYS A 413 -16.58 3.53 9.73
CA LYS A 413 -17.35 4.44 10.57
C LYS A 413 -16.58 5.72 10.85
N LEU A 414 -16.41 6.54 9.80
CA LEU A 414 -15.68 7.80 9.88
C LEU A 414 -16.31 8.76 10.90
N THR A 415 -15.46 9.34 11.74
CA THR A 415 -15.85 10.36 12.74
C THR A 415 -15.80 11.76 12.13
N ALA A 416 -16.32 12.76 12.84
CA ALA A 416 -16.21 14.16 12.41
C ALA A 416 -14.75 14.60 12.22
N GLU A 417 -13.83 14.10 13.05
CA GLU A 417 -12.39 14.42 12.97
C GLU A 417 -11.76 13.98 11.65
N THR A 418 -12.18 12.82 11.12
CA THR A 418 -11.62 12.30 9.86
C THR A 418 -12.43 12.70 8.63
N ASN A 419 -13.74 12.90 8.79
CA ASN A 419 -14.66 13.15 7.69
C ASN A 419 -14.85 14.65 7.39
N THR A 420 -14.47 15.54 8.30
CA THR A 420 -14.50 16.99 8.04
C THR A 420 -13.34 17.39 7.15
N GLY A 421 -13.66 17.92 5.97
CA GLY A 421 -12.65 18.43 5.04
C GLY A 421 -12.14 19.82 5.44
N VAL A 422 -10.87 20.10 5.16
CA VAL A 422 -10.24 21.41 5.42
C VAL A 422 -10.67 22.42 4.35
N ASP A 423 -11.18 23.56 4.77
CA ASP A 423 -11.55 24.66 3.87
C ASP A 423 -10.35 25.56 3.59
N TYR A 424 -10.20 26.00 2.34
CA TYR A 424 -9.08 26.84 1.93
C TYR A 424 -9.39 27.69 0.70
N THR A 425 -8.60 28.76 0.56
CA THR A 425 -8.52 29.57 -0.66
C THR A 425 -7.12 29.52 -1.22
N VAL A 426 -6.99 29.75 -2.52
CA VAL A 426 -5.69 29.88 -3.18
C VAL A 426 -5.65 31.18 -3.97
N GLN A 427 -4.52 31.86 -3.90
CA GLN A 427 -4.17 32.95 -4.78
C GLN A 427 -3.12 32.44 -5.77
N ILE A 428 -3.42 32.52 -7.06
CA ILE A 428 -2.57 32.05 -8.14
C ILE A 428 -2.23 33.25 -9.04
N SER A 429 -0.95 33.39 -9.41
CA SER A 429 -0.49 34.28 -10.47
C SER A 429 0.36 33.51 -11.48
N GLY A 430 0.38 33.98 -12.74
CA GLY A 430 1.07 33.30 -13.85
C GLY A 430 0.33 32.09 -14.44
N ALA A 431 -0.78 31.65 -13.83
CA ALA A 431 -1.61 30.56 -14.32
C ALA A 431 -3.09 30.72 -13.94
N THR A 432 -3.96 29.93 -14.58
CA THR A 432 -5.38 29.76 -14.23
C THR A 432 -5.72 28.28 -14.03
N VAL A 433 -6.94 27.99 -13.53
CA VAL A 433 -7.47 26.62 -13.32
C VAL A 433 -8.33 26.19 -14.50
#